data_AF-A0AAV5TIE9-F1
#
_entry.id   AF-A0AAV5TIE9-F1
#
_cell.length_a   1.000
_cell.length_b   1.000
_cell.length_c   1.000
_cell.angle_alpha   90.00
_cell.angle_beta   90.00
_cell.angle_gamma   90.00
#
_symmetry.space_group_name_H-M   'P 1'
#
loop_
_entity.id
_entity.type
_entity.pdbx_description
1 polymer ?
#
loop_
_entity_poly.entity_id
_entity_poly.type
_entity_poly.pdbx_seq_one_letter_code
_entity_poly.pdbx_strand_id
1 'polypeptide(L)'
;VQLLTSLSYSIGIIGTISNAVLIHAIRKHTPPTLRVYAAIFVASALCDCIGLLAMMSTTAREVIYNGSCVLEFYGACTLVSDELCWACWGIQEDMYSTAVSLLCLSFVYRFHAIDDSKISRLTTVIVLCFGMVVINLHVVPGYYFTLSNARKKIAFMEDYITHRPDASTTLGLIYSDDLFSTCVTSYTILSGLLCFFIIVQLRKRTIQRVAMFEGTMSTNTKTHQMMLSKVHFLFF
;
A
#
# COMPACT_ATOMS: atom_id res chain seq x y z
N VAL A 1 11.94 -13.73 -16.85
CA VAL A 1 11.23 -14.26 -15.68
C VAL A 1 12.17 -14.50 -14.50
N GLN A 2 13.17 -15.40 -14.59
CA GLN A 2 14.09 -15.70 -13.48
C GLN A 2 14.73 -14.48 -12.81
N LEU A 3 15.21 -13.51 -13.61
CA LEU A 3 15.76 -12.26 -13.08
C LEU A 3 14.71 -11.44 -12.30
N LEU A 4 13.50 -11.31 -12.84
CA LEU A 4 12.40 -10.59 -12.19
C LEU A 4 12.06 -11.22 -10.84
N THR A 5 11.88 -12.53 -10.81
CA THR A 5 11.61 -13.29 -9.59
C THR A 5 12.73 -13.15 -8.56
N SER A 6 13.99 -13.28 -8.97
CA SER A 6 15.15 -13.11 -8.07
C SER A 6 15.23 -11.71 -7.47
N LEU A 7 14.96 -10.68 -8.27
CA LEU A 7 14.90 -9.28 -7.82
C LEU A 7 13.74 -9.06 -6.84
N SER A 8 12.53 -9.55 -7.17
CA SER A 8 11.35 -9.44 -6.30
C SER A 8 11.58 -10.10 -4.94
N TYR A 9 12.20 -11.28 -4.90
CA TYR A 9 12.57 -11.92 -3.63
C TYR A 9 13.62 -11.12 -2.85
N SER A 10 14.66 -10.64 -3.51
CA SER A 10 15.72 -9.87 -2.86
C SER A 10 15.17 -8.59 -2.22
N ILE A 11 14.36 -7.84 -2.96
CA ILE A 11 13.69 -6.63 -2.48
C ILE A 11 12.70 -6.96 -1.36
N GLY A 12 11.91 -8.03 -1.52
CA GLY A 12 10.95 -8.48 -0.52
C GLY A 12 11.61 -8.84 0.82
N ILE A 13 12.72 -9.57 0.79
CA ILE A 13 13.48 -9.94 1.98
C ILE A 13 14.04 -8.70 2.68
N ILE A 14 14.73 -7.83 1.93
CA ILE A 14 15.30 -6.59 2.48
C ILE A 14 14.20 -5.74 3.11
N GLY A 15 13.11 -5.49 2.37
CA GLY A 15 12.00 -4.68 2.85
C GLY A 15 11.30 -5.26 4.08
N THR A 16 11.14 -6.59 4.15
CA THR A 16 10.53 -7.26 5.31
C THR A 16 11.41 -7.12 6.54
N ILE A 17 12.74 -7.33 6.39
CA ILE A 17 13.71 -7.14 7.48
C ILE A 17 13.71 -5.68 7.95
N SER A 18 13.76 -4.72 7.03
CA SER A 18 13.73 -3.29 7.36
C SER A 18 12.47 -2.90 8.13
N ASN A 19 11.30 -3.39 7.73
CA ASN A 19 10.04 -3.12 8.43
C ASN A 19 9.98 -3.81 9.80
N ALA A 20 10.51 -5.02 9.95
CA ALA A 20 10.63 -5.68 11.25
C ALA A 20 11.53 -4.89 12.21
N VAL A 21 12.67 -4.38 11.72
CA VAL A 21 13.57 -3.51 12.49
C VAL A 21 12.87 -2.22 12.87
N LEU A 22 12.10 -1.61 11.96
CA LEU A 22 11.33 -0.40 12.24
C LEU A 22 10.31 -0.63 13.35
N ILE A 23 9.54 -1.72 13.29
CA ILE A 23 8.58 -2.10 14.34
C ILE A 23 9.29 -2.28 15.69
N HIS A 24 10.44 -2.97 15.69
CA HIS A 24 11.23 -3.16 16.91
C HIS A 24 11.72 -1.82 17.48
N ALA A 25 12.26 -0.94 16.65
CA ALA A 25 12.76 0.37 17.04
C ALA A 25 11.64 1.24 17.64
N ILE A 26 10.47 1.26 16.99
CA ILE A 26 9.31 2.00 17.48
C ILE A 26 8.87 1.48 18.86
N ARG A 27 8.79 0.16 19.05
CA ARG A 27 8.39 -0.43 20.33
C ARG A 27 9.35 -0.11 21.47
N LYS A 28 10.65 -0.09 21.20
CA LYS A 28 11.69 0.06 22.22
C LYS A 28 12.04 1.52 22.55
N HIS A 29 11.98 2.41 21.56
CA HIS A 29 12.55 3.76 21.69
C HIS A 29 11.52 4.90 21.65
N THR A 30 10.22 4.62 21.45
CA THR A 30 9.22 5.70 21.34
C THR A 30 8.79 6.24 22.72
N PRO A 31 8.96 7.55 23.00
CA PRO A 31 8.49 8.17 24.23
C PRO A 31 6.95 8.22 24.28
N PRO A 32 6.33 8.26 25.49
CA PRO A 32 4.86 8.24 25.64
C PRO A 32 4.12 9.32 24.86
N THR A 33 4.75 10.49 24.68
CA THR A 33 4.20 11.65 23.95
C THR A 33 4.05 11.40 22.45
N LEU A 34 4.78 10.44 21.87
CA LEU A 34 4.74 10.10 20.44
C LEU A 34 3.99 8.79 20.15
N ARG A 35 3.35 8.17 21.15
CA ARG A 35 2.67 6.87 20.99
C ARG A 35 1.59 6.86 19.92
N VAL A 36 0.86 7.96 19.79
CA VAL A 36 -0.20 8.12 18.79
C VAL A 36 0.37 8.06 17.38
N TYR A 37 1.47 8.77 17.17
CA TYR A 37 2.17 8.81 15.90
C TYR A 37 2.87 7.48 15.58
N ALA A 38 3.44 6.82 16.60
CA ALA A 38 4.00 5.49 16.47
C ALA A 38 2.98 4.41 16.06
N ALA A 39 1.71 4.53 16.49
CA ALA A 39 0.67 3.59 16.08
C ALA A 39 0.43 3.59 14.56
N ILE A 40 0.46 4.77 13.93
CA ILE A 40 0.34 4.92 12.47
C ILE A 40 1.51 4.23 11.78
N PHE A 41 2.73 4.46 12.25
CA PHE A 41 3.92 3.84 11.66
C PHE A 41 3.97 2.32 11.82
N VAL A 42 3.56 1.79 12.99
CA VAL A 42 3.47 0.34 13.18
C VAL A 42 2.42 -0.26 12.23
N ALA A 43 1.26 0.39 12.09
CA ALA A 43 0.25 -0.06 11.13
C ALA A 43 0.78 -0.05 9.68
N SER A 44 1.49 1.01 9.28
CA SER A 44 2.11 1.10 7.95
C SER A 44 3.15 0.00 7.74
N ALA A 45 4.07 -0.20 8.69
CA ALA A 45 5.10 -1.23 8.60
C ALA A 45 4.53 -2.66 8.56
N LEU A 46 3.40 -2.90 9.22
CA LEU A 46 2.67 -4.16 9.11
C LEU A 46 2.06 -4.34 7.71
N CYS A 47 1.46 -3.31 7.15
CA CYS A 47 0.95 -3.34 5.78
C CYS A 47 2.08 -3.63 4.79
N ASP A 48 3.23 -2.98 4.95
CA ASP A 48 4.41 -3.20 4.10
C ASP A 48 4.92 -4.63 4.23
N CYS A 49 5.02 -5.20 5.43
CA CYS A 49 5.39 -6.60 5.62
C CYS A 49 4.43 -7.56 4.90
N ILE A 50 3.12 -7.39 5.08
CA ILE A 50 2.10 -8.25 4.46
C ILE A 50 2.14 -8.10 2.94
N GLY A 51 2.23 -6.87 2.43
CA GLY A 51 2.31 -6.56 1.01
C GLY A 51 3.56 -7.14 0.35
N LEU A 52 4.72 -7.09 1.02
CA LEU A 52 5.97 -7.68 0.52
C LEU A 52 5.92 -9.21 0.51
N LEU A 53 5.31 -9.85 1.51
CA LEU A 53 5.09 -11.30 1.51
C LEU A 53 4.16 -11.74 0.39
N ALA A 54 3.09 -10.98 0.16
CA ALA A 54 2.18 -11.19 -0.96
C ALA A 54 2.89 -11.01 -2.31
N MET A 55 3.69 -9.95 -2.47
CA MET A 55 4.49 -9.68 -3.67
C MET A 55 5.48 -10.80 -4.00
N MET A 56 6.20 -11.31 -2.99
CA MET A 56 7.09 -12.46 -3.17
C MET A 56 6.30 -13.72 -3.59
N SER A 57 5.08 -13.88 -3.08
CA SER A 57 4.23 -15.02 -3.40
C SER A 57 3.64 -14.96 -4.82
N THR A 58 3.34 -13.77 -5.35
CA THR A 58 2.70 -13.59 -6.66
C THR A 58 3.67 -13.45 -7.81
N THR A 59 4.74 -12.65 -7.65
CA THR A 59 5.65 -12.21 -8.73
C THR A 59 4.95 -12.17 -10.09
N ALA A 60 4.18 -11.12 -10.32
CA ALA A 60 3.34 -11.01 -11.50
C ALA A 60 4.06 -10.30 -12.66
N ARG A 61 3.65 -10.62 -13.88
CA ARG A 61 4.04 -9.95 -15.12
C ARG A 61 2.80 -9.60 -15.91
N GLU A 62 2.67 -8.33 -16.26
CA GLU A 62 1.60 -7.86 -17.13
C GLU A 62 2.00 -8.01 -18.61
N VAL A 63 1.09 -8.55 -19.40
CA VAL A 63 1.23 -8.75 -20.85
C VAL A 63 -0.03 -8.22 -21.53
N ILE A 64 0.13 -7.30 -22.48
CA ILE A 64 -0.97 -6.83 -23.30
C ILE A 64 -1.14 -7.81 -24.47
N TYR A 65 -2.34 -8.40 -24.59
CA TYR A 65 -2.68 -9.34 -25.66
C TYR A 65 -4.09 -9.06 -26.18
N ASN A 66 -4.23 -8.85 -27.49
CA ASN A 66 -5.51 -8.56 -28.16
C ASN A 66 -6.33 -7.46 -27.45
N GLY A 67 -5.67 -6.40 -26.97
CA GLY A 67 -6.31 -5.28 -26.27
C GLY A 67 -6.69 -5.55 -24.81
N SER A 68 -6.46 -6.76 -24.30
CA SER A 68 -6.67 -7.13 -22.89
C SER A 68 -5.34 -7.20 -22.12
N CYS A 69 -5.39 -7.06 -20.80
CA CYS A 69 -4.23 -7.24 -19.91
C CYS A 69 -4.23 -8.66 -19.32
N VAL A 70 -3.15 -9.40 -19.51
CA VAL A 70 -2.97 -10.74 -18.96
C VAL A 70 -1.91 -10.66 -17.87
N LEU A 71 -2.22 -11.19 -16.69
CA LEU A 71 -1.31 -11.24 -15.54
C LEU A 71 -0.74 -12.65 -15.41
N GLU A 72 0.54 -12.81 -15.69
CA GLU A 72 1.26 -14.08 -15.54
C GLU A 72 1.94 -14.12 -14.16
N PHE A 73 1.60 -15.09 -13.33
CA PHE A 73 2.17 -15.26 -11.99
C PHE A 73 3.35 -16.24 -12.02
N TYR A 74 4.45 -15.90 -11.34
CA TYR A 74 5.64 -16.75 -11.29
C TYR A 74 6.16 -17.00 -9.87
N GLY A 75 5.43 -16.53 -8.87
CA GLY A 75 5.81 -16.68 -7.46
C GLY A 75 5.38 -18.02 -6.85
N ALA A 76 5.64 -18.18 -5.55
CA ALA A 76 5.34 -19.39 -4.80
C ALA A 76 3.84 -19.79 -4.81
N CYS A 77 2.92 -18.85 -5.05
CA CYS A 77 1.48 -19.12 -5.13
C CYS A 77 1.13 -20.13 -6.23
N THR A 78 1.91 -20.15 -7.32
CA THR A 78 1.73 -21.04 -8.48
C THR A 78 1.89 -22.52 -8.13
N LEU A 79 2.56 -22.82 -7.02
CA LEU A 79 2.74 -24.19 -6.53
C LEU A 79 1.47 -24.74 -5.86
N VAL A 80 0.49 -23.88 -5.54
CA VAL A 80 -0.71 -24.23 -4.79
C VAL A 80 -1.96 -24.13 -5.67
N SER A 81 -2.29 -22.93 -6.14
CA SER A 81 -3.43 -22.68 -7.02
C SER A 81 -3.38 -21.29 -7.64
N ASP A 82 -4.10 -21.11 -8.74
CA ASP A 82 -4.36 -19.80 -9.36
C ASP A 82 -5.17 -18.90 -8.43
N GLU A 83 -6.16 -19.44 -7.71
CA GLU A 83 -6.96 -18.69 -6.72
C GLU A 83 -6.10 -18.08 -5.64
N LEU A 84 -5.09 -18.81 -5.13
CA LEU A 84 -4.17 -18.27 -4.14
C LEU A 84 -3.34 -17.13 -4.73
N CYS A 85 -2.90 -17.22 -5.99
CA CYS A 85 -2.19 -16.14 -6.65
C CYS A 85 -3.04 -14.86 -6.74
N TRP A 86 -4.31 -14.98 -7.10
CA TRP A 86 -5.22 -13.83 -7.14
C TRP A 86 -5.53 -13.28 -5.75
N ALA A 87 -5.68 -14.15 -4.75
CA ALA A 87 -5.84 -13.74 -3.36
C ALA A 87 -4.65 -12.91 -2.89
N CYS A 88 -3.43 -13.42 -3.11
CA CYS A 88 -2.20 -12.72 -2.77
C CYS A 88 -2.06 -11.41 -3.55
N TRP A 89 -2.45 -11.37 -4.82
CA TRP A 89 -2.43 -10.15 -5.62
C TRP A 89 -3.38 -9.09 -5.06
N GLY A 90 -4.62 -9.49 -4.74
CA GLY A 90 -5.59 -8.58 -4.10
C GLY A 90 -5.12 -8.09 -2.73
N ILE A 91 -4.49 -8.95 -1.92
CA ILE A 91 -3.90 -8.56 -0.63
C ILE A 91 -2.76 -7.56 -0.85
N GLN A 92 -1.89 -7.79 -1.83
CA GLN A 92 -0.79 -6.88 -2.15
C GLN A 92 -1.31 -5.47 -2.49
N GLU A 93 -2.31 -5.38 -3.35
CA GLU A 93 -2.94 -4.12 -3.77
C GLU A 93 -3.68 -3.43 -2.61
N ASP A 94 -4.40 -4.19 -1.79
CA ASP A 94 -5.06 -3.68 -0.57
C ASP A 94 -4.03 -3.08 0.40
N MET A 95 -2.91 -3.78 0.63
CA MET A 95 -1.84 -3.29 1.50
C MET A 95 -1.17 -2.04 0.94
N TYR A 96 -0.97 -1.93 -0.37
CA TYR A 96 -0.45 -0.70 -0.99
C TYR A 96 -1.40 0.48 -0.81
N SER A 97 -2.68 0.31 -1.11
CA SER A 97 -3.67 1.37 -0.94
C SER A 97 -3.82 1.78 0.54
N THR A 98 -3.80 0.81 1.45
CA THR A 98 -3.85 1.04 2.90
C THR A 98 -2.61 1.77 3.39
N ALA A 99 -1.40 1.37 2.98
CA ALA A 99 -0.15 2.02 3.36
C ALA A 99 -0.12 3.50 2.93
N VAL A 100 -0.55 3.79 1.70
CA VAL A 100 -0.64 5.16 1.19
C VAL A 100 -1.70 5.98 1.96
N SER A 101 -2.83 5.36 2.30
CA SER A 101 -3.87 5.99 3.12
C SER A 101 -3.37 6.30 4.54
N LEU A 102 -2.59 5.41 5.14
CA LEU A 102 -1.96 5.61 6.45
C LEU A 102 -0.88 6.71 6.40
N LEU A 103 -0.12 6.78 5.31
CA LEU A 103 0.82 7.87 5.08
C LEU A 103 0.08 9.22 5.02
N CYS A 104 -1.03 9.29 4.27
CA CYS A 104 -1.88 10.47 4.22
C CYS A 104 -2.41 10.85 5.62
N LEU A 105 -2.93 9.87 6.36
CA LEU A 105 -3.39 10.05 7.75
C LEU A 105 -2.27 10.60 8.65
N SER A 106 -1.02 10.18 8.44
CA SER A 106 0.12 10.71 9.19
C SER A 106 0.32 12.22 8.99
N PHE A 107 0.09 12.74 7.77
CA PHE A 107 0.15 14.17 7.47
C PHE A 107 -1.05 14.93 8.04
N VAL A 108 -2.24 14.35 7.97
CA VAL A 108 -3.45 14.90 8.62
C VAL A 108 -3.23 15.03 10.12
N TYR A 109 -2.70 13.98 10.76
CA TYR A 109 -2.36 13.99 12.19
C TYR A 109 -1.37 15.11 12.53
N ARG A 110 -0.26 15.23 11.78
CA ARG A 110 0.74 16.28 12.00
C ARG A 110 0.16 17.69 11.86
N PHE A 111 -0.70 17.92 10.86
CA PHE A 111 -1.37 19.20 10.67
C PHE A 111 -2.27 19.54 11.86
N HIS A 112 -3.06 18.57 12.32
CA HIS A 112 -4.02 18.76 13.41
C HIS A 112 -3.41 18.75 14.82
N ALA A 113 -2.22 18.19 15.00
CA ALA A 113 -1.48 18.25 16.25
C ALA A 113 -0.98 19.67 16.59
N ILE A 114 -1.00 20.60 15.62
CA ILE A 114 -0.65 22.02 15.84
C ILE A 114 -1.82 22.78 16.50
N ASP A 115 -3.06 22.41 16.20
CA ASP A 115 -4.27 23.15 16.59
C ASP A 115 -4.95 22.63 17.87
N ASP A 116 -4.21 21.94 18.75
CA ASP A 116 -4.72 21.36 20.01
C ASP A 116 -6.00 20.51 19.82
N SER A 117 -6.09 19.83 18.68
CA SER A 117 -7.30 19.15 18.24
C SER A 117 -7.53 17.79 18.93
N LYS A 118 -8.80 17.37 18.98
CA LYS A 118 -9.25 16.07 19.54
C LYS A 118 -8.61 14.82 18.87
N ILE A 119 -7.93 15.00 17.74
CA ILE A 119 -7.24 13.94 16.98
C ILE A 119 -6.00 13.40 17.73
N SER A 120 -5.54 14.09 18.79
CA SER A 120 -4.43 13.63 19.65
C SER A 120 -4.73 12.37 20.48
N ARG A 121 -5.99 11.91 20.54
CA ARG A 121 -6.34 10.71 21.30
C ARG A 121 -5.92 9.45 20.54
N LEU A 122 -5.14 8.60 21.20
CA LEU A 122 -4.67 7.30 20.67
C LEU A 122 -5.83 6.46 20.12
N THR A 123 -6.96 6.40 20.83
CA THR A 123 -8.15 5.67 20.39
C THR A 123 -8.67 6.17 19.04
N THR A 124 -8.70 7.49 18.82
CA THR A 124 -9.14 8.07 17.54
C THR A 124 -8.23 7.63 16.40
N VAL A 125 -6.91 7.66 16.61
CA VAL A 125 -5.96 7.25 15.57
C VAL A 125 -6.03 5.76 15.28
N ILE A 126 -6.18 4.92 16.31
CA ILE A 126 -6.37 3.46 16.10
C ILE A 126 -7.64 3.20 15.29
N VAL A 127 -8.75 3.88 15.62
CA VAL A 127 -10.02 3.78 14.87
C VAL A 127 -9.84 4.25 13.43
N LEU A 128 -9.09 5.32 13.18
CA LEU A 128 -8.81 5.80 11.83
C LEU A 128 -7.93 4.82 11.05
N CYS A 129 -6.87 4.27 11.65
CA CYS A 129 -6.04 3.25 11.02
C CYS A 129 -6.87 2.01 10.64
N PHE A 130 -7.70 1.51 11.57
CA PHE A 130 -8.60 0.39 11.32
C PHE A 130 -9.62 0.73 10.23
N GLY A 131 -10.18 1.94 10.26
CA GLY A 131 -11.08 2.43 9.22
C GLY A 131 -10.44 2.42 7.82
N MET A 132 -9.16 2.81 7.70
CA MET A 132 -8.45 2.76 6.41
C MET A 132 -8.28 1.33 5.90
N VAL A 133 -7.97 0.37 6.78
CA VAL A 133 -7.92 -1.06 6.41
C VAL A 133 -9.29 -1.53 5.92
N VAL A 134 -10.35 -1.24 6.67
CA VAL A 134 -11.72 -1.65 6.31
C VAL A 134 -12.19 -1.03 5.00
N ILE A 135 -11.86 0.23 4.74
CA ILE A 135 -12.21 0.92 3.50
C ILE A 135 -11.56 0.24 2.30
N ASN A 136 -10.29 -0.18 2.41
CA ASN A 136 -9.57 -0.81 1.30
C ASN A 136 -9.85 -2.32 1.17
N LEU A 137 -10.43 -2.95 2.18
CA LEU A 137 -10.72 -4.40 2.21
C LEU A 137 -11.52 -4.91 1.01
N HIS A 138 -12.31 -4.06 0.34
CA HIS A 138 -13.07 -4.41 -0.87
C HIS A 138 -12.19 -4.78 -2.08
N VAL A 139 -10.92 -4.43 -2.08
CA VAL A 139 -9.98 -4.73 -3.18
C VAL A 139 -9.80 -6.25 -3.35
N VAL A 140 -9.65 -6.98 -2.25
CA VAL A 140 -9.47 -8.45 -2.26
C VAL A 140 -10.65 -9.19 -2.91
N PRO A 141 -11.91 -9.04 -2.45
CA PRO A 141 -13.05 -9.68 -3.11
C PRO A 141 -13.29 -9.14 -4.53
N GLY A 142 -12.90 -7.88 -4.81
CA GLY A 142 -12.91 -7.33 -6.16
C GLY A 142 -12.06 -8.17 -7.13
N TYR A 143 -10.83 -8.49 -6.74
CA TYR A 143 -9.94 -9.33 -7.54
C TYR A 143 -10.45 -10.77 -7.71
N TYR A 144 -11.10 -11.35 -6.69
CA TYR A 144 -11.78 -12.64 -6.83
C TYR A 144 -12.93 -12.60 -7.83
N PHE A 145 -13.71 -11.52 -7.86
CA PHE A 145 -14.77 -11.36 -8.83
C PHE A 145 -14.22 -11.20 -10.25
N THR A 146 -13.13 -10.43 -10.43
CA THR A 146 -12.40 -10.32 -11.70
C THR A 146 -11.94 -11.69 -12.18
N LEU A 147 -11.37 -12.53 -11.30
CA LEU A 147 -10.99 -13.91 -11.63
C LEU A 147 -12.21 -14.74 -12.07
N SER A 148 -13.33 -14.66 -11.35
CA SER A 148 -14.56 -15.38 -11.70
C SER A 148 -15.07 -14.99 -13.10
N ASN A 149 -14.98 -13.72 -13.46
CA ASN A 149 -15.35 -13.23 -14.78
C ASN A 149 -14.36 -13.66 -15.86
N ALA A 150 -13.06 -13.60 -15.56
CA ALA A 150 -12.01 -14.06 -16.47
C ALA A 150 -12.18 -15.53 -16.85
N ARG A 151 -12.52 -16.40 -15.89
CA ARG A 151 -12.79 -17.83 -16.11
C ARG A 151 -13.97 -18.09 -17.05
N LYS A 152 -14.90 -17.15 -17.24
CA LYS A 152 -16.01 -17.28 -18.20
C LYS A 152 -15.55 -17.08 -19.65
N LYS A 153 -14.33 -16.59 -19.89
CA LYS A 153 -13.77 -16.28 -21.22
C LYS A 153 -12.81 -17.36 -21.71
N ILE A 154 -13.26 -18.63 -21.64
CA ILE A 154 -12.45 -19.81 -21.97
C ILE A 154 -11.80 -19.70 -23.35
N ALA A 155 -12.55 -19.30 -24.37
CA ALA A 155 -12.03 -19.19 -25.74
C ALA A 155 -10.84 -18.21 -25.87
N PHE A 156 -10.85 -17.10 -25.12
CA PHE A 156 -9.72 -16.17 -25.11
C PHE A 156 -8.51 -16.76 -24.39
N MET A 157 -8.74 -17.45 -23.28
CA MET A 157 -7.66 -18.12 -22.53
C MET A 157 -7.02 -19.23 -23.36
N GLU A 158 -7.82 -20.03 -24.08
CA GLU A 158 -7.32 -21.06 -25.00
C GLU A 158 -6.48 -20.45 -26.13
N ASP A 159 -6.97 -19.38 -26.77
CA ASP A 159 -6.24 -18.64 -27.79
C ASP A 159 -4.91 -18.09 -27.25
N TYR A 160 -4.92 -17.49 -26.06
CA TYR A 160 -3.71 -17.01 -25.40
C TYR A 160 -2.71 -18.14 -25.14
N ILE A 161 -3.16 -19.26 -24.56
CA ILE A 161 -2.30 -20.41 -24.24
C ILE A 161 -1.67 -21.02 -25.50
N THR A 162 -2.40 -21.06 -26.62
CA THR A 162 -1.83 -21.55 -27.89
C THR A 162 -0.71 -20.66 -28.42
N HIS A 163 -0.81 -19.34 -28.23
CA HIS A 163 0.24 -18.39 -28.61
C HIS A 163 1.36 -18.27 -27.57
N ARG A 164 1.10 -18.66 -26.31
CA ARG A 164 2.01 -18.61 -25.17
C ARG A 164 1.95 -19.92 -24.38
N PRO A 165 2.50 -21.02 -24.92
CA PRO A 165 2.46 -22.32 -24.24
C PRO A 165 3.23 -22.31 -22.92
N ASP A 166 4.20 -21.40 -22.77
CA ASP A 166 4.95 -21.12 -21.54
C ASP A 166 4.10 -20.52 -20.41
N ALA A 167 2.89 -20.02 -20.71
CA ALA A 167 1.97 -19.41 -19.75
C ALA A 167 0.88 -20.37 -19.23
N SER A 168 0.85 -21.62 -19.71
CA SER A 168 -0.20 -22.61 -19.40
C SER A 168 -0.30 -22.99 -17.92
N THR A 169 0.75 -22.77 -17.14
CA THR A 169 0.81 -23.11 -15.71
C THR A 169 0.70 -21.90 -14.77
N THR A 170 0.54 -20.68 -15.30
CA THR A 170 0.81 -19.43 -14.57
C THR A 170 -0.23 -18.33 -14.77
N LEU A 171 -1.42 -18.64 -15.29
CA LEU A 171 -2.30 -17.59 -15.83
C LEU A 171 -3.29 -16.99 -14.83
N GLY A 172 -3.27 -15.67 -14.70
CA GLY A 172 -4.38 -14.84 -14.25
C GLY A 172 -4.80 -13.86 -15.33
N LEU A 173 -5.91 -14.10 -16.02
CA LEU A 173 -6.41 -13.15 -17.02
C LEU A 173 -7.11 -11.96 -16.33
N ILE A 174 -6.65 -10.73 -16.54
CA ILE A 174 -7.38 -9.51 -16.17
C ILE A 174 -8.14 -9.03 -17.41
N TYR A 175 -9.36 -9.55 -17.57
CA TYR A 175 -10.21 -9.07 -18.64
C TYR A 175 -10.81 -7.71 -18.26
N SER A 176 -10.30 -6.63 -18.86
CA SER A 176 -10.65 -5.24 -18.51
C SER A 176 -11.79 -4.64 -19.33
N ASP A 177 -12.51 -5.42 -20.15
CA ASP A 177 -13.64 -4.86 -20.93
C ASP A 177 -14.85 -4.52 -20.06
N ASP A 178 -14.99 -5.15 -18.89
CA ASP A 178 -16.05 -4.79 -17.95
C ASP A 178 -15.59 -3.68 -17.01
N LEU A 179 -16.47 -2.69 -16.82
CA LEU A 179 -16.21 -1.51 -16.00
C LEU A 179 -15.77 -1.86 -14.57
N PHE A 180 -16.28 -2.97 -14.02
CA PHE A 180 -15.95 -3.38 -12.66
C PHE A 180 -14.48 -3.80 -12.56
N SER A 181 -14.02 -4.69 -13.44
CA SER A 181 -12.62 -5.12 -13.50
C SER A 181 -11.68 -3.92 -13.71
N THR A 182 -12.04 -2.97 -14.58
CA THR A 182 -11.27 -1.73 -14.76
C THR A 182 -11.23 -0.88 -13.49
N CYS A 183 -12.36 -0.73 -12.79
CA CYS A 183 -12.42 0.04 -11.54
C CYS A 183 -11.56 -0.60 -10.45
N VAL A 184 -11.60 -1.93 -10.30
CA VAL A 184 -10.81 -2.66 -9.29
C VAL A 184 -9.31 -2.50 -9.57
N THR A 185 -8.86 -2.69 -10.82
CA THR A 185 -7.43 -2.57 -11.16
C THR A 185 -6.93 -1.13 -11.12
N SER A 186 -7.78 -0.16 -11.41
CA SER A 186 -7.43 1.26 -11.34
C SER A 186 -7.49 1.82 -9.92
N TYR A 187 -8.14 1.13 -8.99
CA TYR A 187 -8.42 1.64 -7.64
C TYR A 187 -7.14 2.06 -6.92
N THR A 188 -6.12 1.20 -6.86
CA THR A 188 -4.87 1.46 -6.14
C THR A 188 -4.12 2.67 -6.71
N ILE A 189 -4.12 2.84 -8.03
CA ILE A 189 -3.52 4.00 -8.69
C ILE A 189 -4.31 5.27 -8.35
N LEU A 190 -5.64 5.23 -8.44
CA LEU A 190 -6.51 6.37 -8.16
C LEU A 190 -6.44 6.77 -6.68
N SER A 191 -6.47 5.81 -5.76
CA SER A 191 -6.34 6.05 -4.32
C SER A 191 -4.96 6.63 -3.99
N GLY A 192 -3.92 6.12 -4.63
CA GLY A 192 -2.55 6.63 -4.54
C GLY A 192 -2.42 8.08 -4.98
N LEU A 193 -2.96 8.41 -6.16
CA LEU A 193 -2.97 9.78 -6.69
C LEU A 193 -3.75 10.72 -5.78
N LEU A 194 -4.95 10.33 -5.33
CA LEU A 194 -5.77 11.14 -4.43
C LEU A 194 -5.01 11.45 -3.13
N CYS A 195 -4.41 10.44 -2.50
CA CYS A 195 -3.62 10.62 -1.30
C CYS A 195 -2.39 11.50 -1.54
N PHE A 196 -1.71 11.34 -2.68
CA PHE A 196 -0.58 12.20 -3.05
C PHE A 196 -0.99 13.68 -3.13
N PHE A 197 -2.09 14.00 -3.80
CA PHE A 197 -2.60 15.38 -3.86
C PHE A 197 -2.92 15.93 -2.48
N ILE A 198 -3.58 15.13 -1.62
CA ILE A 198 -3.89 15.54 -0.24
C ILE A 198 -2.60 15.80 0.54
N ILE A 199 -1.60 14.92 0.46
CA ILE A 199 -0.31 15.06 1.15
C ILE A 199 0.40 16.35 0.71
N VAL A 200 0.47 16.64 -0.59
CA VAL A 200 1.11 17.86 -1.10
C VAL A 200 0.43 19.12 -0.54
N GLN A 201 -0.91 19.16 -0.55
CA GLN A 201 -1.66 20.30 -0.02
C GLN A 201 -1.50 20.46 1.49
N LEU A 202 -1.59 19.35 2.24
CA LEU A 202 -1.40 19.36 3.69
C LEU A 202 0.02 19.78 4.06
N ARG A 203 1.03 19.26 3.37
CA ARG A 203 2.43 19.63 3.60
C ARG A 203 2.64 21.14 3.41
N LYS A 204 2.13 21.71 2.32
CA LYS A 204 2.20 23.16 2.07
C LYS A 204 1.55 23.95 3.21
N ARG A 205 0.35 23.55 3.65
CA ARG A 205 -0.38 24.21 4.74
C ARG A 205 0.32 24.05 6.10
N THR A 206 0.88 22.89 6.40
CA THR A 206 1.64 22.63 7.63
C THR A 206 2.88 23.54 7.71
N ILE A 207 3.66 23.65 6.63
CA ILE A 207 4.84 24.53 6.59
C ILE A 207 4.44 26.00 6.81
N GLN A 208 3.39 26.46 6.12
CA GLN A 208 2.87 27.83 6.28
C GLN A 208 2.40 28.10 7.71
N ARG A 209 1.69 27.14 8.32
CA ARG A 209 1.23 27.24 9.72
C ARG A 209 2.40 27.30 10.69
N VAL A 210 3.38 26.40 10.57
CA VAL A 210 4.56 26.39 11.45
C VAL A 210 5.32 27.72 11.35
N ALA A 211 5.49 28.27 10.14
CA ALA A 211 6.12 29.58 9.95
C ALA A 211 5.35 30.73 10.63
N MET A 212 4.01 30.71 10.61
CA MET A 212 3.19 31.73 11.27
C MET A 212 3.31 31.70 12.81
N PHE A 213 3.44 30.52 13.41
CA PHE A 213 3.52 30.37 14.87
C PHE A 213 4.95 30.43 15.43
N GLU A 214 5.97 30.59 14.58
CA GLU A 214 7.38 30.52 14.98
C GLU A 214 7.78 31.58 16.02
N GLY A 215 7.11 32.75 16.03
CA GLY A 215 7.34 33.83 16.99
C GLY A 215 6.63 33.66 18.34
N THR A 216 5.58 32.82 18.41
CA THR A 216 4.74 32.62 19.60
C THR A 216 4.96 31.28 20.31
N MET A 217 5.64 30.33 19.66
CA MET A 217 5.85 29.00 20.23
C MET A 217 6.96 28.97 21.28
N SER A 218 6.70 28.27 22.39
CA SER A 218 7.74 27.95 23.37
C SER A 218 8.88 27.16 22.72
N THR A 219 10.11 27.32 23.22
CA THR A 219 11.31 26.67 22.68
C THR A 219 11.17 25.14 22.63
N ASN A 220 10.46 24.53 23.59
CA ASN A 220 10.18 23.10 23.61
C ASN A 220 9.19 22.68 22.50
N THR A 221 8.11 23.43 22.30
CA THR A 221 7.14 23.15 21.23
C THR A 221 7.78 23.35 19.85
N LYS A 222 8.63 24.38 19.71
CA LYS A 222 9.43 24.64 18.51
C LYS A 222 10.39 23.48 18.21
N THR A 223 11.06 22.92 19.22
CA THR A 223 11.98 21.79 19.05
C THR A 223 11.25 20.49 18.68
N HIS A 224 10.10 20.21 19.29
CA HIS A 224 9.27 19.06 18.92
C HIS A 224 8.72 19.16 17.48
N GLN A 225 8.23 20.35 17.09
CA GLN A 225 7.74 20.60 15.74
C GLN A 225 8.88 20.57 14.71
N MET A 226 10.06 21.12 15.03
CA MET A 226 11.24 20.98 14.19
C MET A 226 11.70 19.54 14.07
N MET A 227 11.59 18.68 15.11
CA MET A 227 11.87 17.25 14.94
C MET A 227 10.89 16.57 13.99
N LEU A 228 9.62 16.99 13.95
CA LEU A 228 8.61 16.44 13.04
C LEU A 228 8.70 17.02 11.62
N SER A 229 9.17 18.27 11.46
CA SER A 229 9.26 18.98 10.19
C SER A 229 10.65 18.91 9.53
N LYS A 230 11.73 18.81 10.32
CA LYS A 230 13.13 18.67 9.87
C LYS A 230 13.60 17.23 9.77
N VAL A 231 12.72 16.23 9.72
CA VAL A 231 13.09 14.95 9.07
C VAL A 231 13.28 15.25 7.58
N HIS A 232 14.42 15.88 7.28
CA HIS A 232 14.94 16.19 5.98
C HIS A 232 15.31 14.86 5.32
N PHE A 233 14.81 14.63 4.10
CA PHE A 233 15.55 13.92 3.04
C PHE A 233 15.91 12.44 3.24
N LEU A 234 15.10 11.62 3.91
CA LEU A 234 15.34 10.16 3.92
C LEU A 234 14.21 9.28 3.39
N PHE A 235 13.05 9.86 3.06
CA PHE A 235 11.98 9.14 2.37
C PHE A 235 11.27 10.07 1.38
N PHE A 236 12.00 10.44 0.33
CA PHE A 236 11.52 10.72 -1.02
C PHE A 236 12.69 10.43 -1.96
#